data_AF-A0A1I4FI04-F1
#
_entry.id   AF-A0A1I4FI04-F1
#
_cell.length_a   1.000
_cell.length_b   1.000
_cell.length_c   1.000
_cell.angle_alpha   90.00
_cell.angle_beta   90.00
_cell.angle_gamma   90.00
#
_symmetry.space_group_name_H-M   'P 1'
#
loop_
_entity.id
_entity.type
_entity.pdbx_description
1 polymer ?
#
loop_
_entity_poly.entity_id
_entity_poly.type
_entity_poly.pdbx_seq_one_letter_code
_entity_poly.pdbx_strand_id
1 'polypeptide(L)'
;MSEILVTAAQLKAKADELNNLRNQYKNQIDKLTQTENALNGMWEGEARKTFHTAFTADQTHFHEFEKVVQQYAQVLDQIVKKYEQSEAKNVQIAQSK
;
A
#
# COMPACT_ATOMS: atom_id res chain seq x y z
N MET A 1 12.42 24.80 12.24
CA MET A 1 13.20 23.89 11.37
C MET A 1 13.11 22.44 11.86
N SER A 2 13.33 22.16 13.15
CA SER A 2 13.25 20.79 13.70
C SER A 2 11.86 20.11 13.55
N GLU A 3 10.78 20.86 13.66
CA GLU A 3 9.41 20.32 13.61
C GLU A 3 9.02 19.78 12.22
N ILE A 4 9.51 20.42 11.15
CA ILE A 4 9.24 20.01 9.76
C ILE A 4 10.04 18.75 9.41
N LEU A 5 11.32 18.67 9.83
CA LEU A 5 12.15 17.47 9.66
C LEU A 5 11.59 16.27 10.41
N VAL A 6 11.10 16.48 11.63
CA VAL A 6 10.41 15.44 12.42
C VAL A 6 9.13 14.99 11.71
N THR A 7 8.37 15.92 11.13
CA THR A 7 7.15 15.59 10.38
C THR A 7 7.45 14.78 9.11
N ALA A 8 8.49 15.14 8.36
CA ALA A 8 8.93 14.40 7.17
C ALA A 8 9.42 12.99 7.51
N ALA A 9 10.20 12.84 8.59
CA ALA A 9 10.65 11.54 9.07
C ALA A 9 9.47 10.65 9.54
N GLN A 10 8.47 11.24 10.21
CA GLN A 10 7.26 10.54 10.62
C GLN A 10 6.41 10.09 9.42
N LEU A 11 6.25 10.96 8.40
CA LEU A 11 5.56 10.64 7.16
C LEU A 11 6.24 9.47 6.43
N LYS A 12 7.57 9.48 6.36
CA LYS A 12 8.34 8.40 5.76
C LYS A 12 8.20 7.08 6.52
N ALA A 13 8.31 7.11 7.84
CA ALA A 13 8.10 5.93 8.67
C ALA A 13 6.69 5.33 8.49
N LYS A 14 5.67 6.19 8.37
CA LYS A 14 4.29 5.76 8.10
C LYS A 14 4.12 5.17 6.70
N ALA A 15 4.77 5.73 5.69
CA ALA A 15 4.78 5.17 4.33
C ALA A 15 5.45 3.77 4.31
N ASP A 16 6.55 3.59 5.03
CA ASP A 16 7.23 2.30 5.15
C ASP A 16 6.37 1.26 5.88
N GLU A 17 5.68 1.66 6.96
CA GLU A 17 4.72 0.81 7.67
C GLU A 17 3.57 0.37 6.76
N LEU A 18 2.99 1.30 5.99
CA LEU A 18 1.96 1.03 5.00
C LEU A 18 2.44 0.04 3.92
N ASN A 19 3.65 0.20 3.41
CA ASN A 19 4.23 -0.72 2.44
C ASN A 19 4.43 -2.13 3.02
N ASN A 20 4.85 -2.23 4.27
CA ASN A 20 4.98 -3.52 4.95
C ASN A 20 3.62 -4.21 5.14
N LEU A 21 2.63 -3.47 5.64
CA LEU A 21 1.25 -3.98 5.79
C LEU A 21 0.66 -4.41 4.44
N ARG A 22 0.91 -3.66 3.37
CA ARG A 22 0.51 -4.03 2.01
C ARG A 22 1.12 -5.37 1.58
N ASN A 23 2.40 -5.58 1.83
CA ASN A 23 3.06 -6.84 1.48
C ASN A 23 2.47 -8.03 2.28
N GLN A 24 2.16 -7.82 3.57
CA GLN A 24 1.47 -8.82 4.39
C GLN A 24 0.06 -9.12 3.86
N TYR A 25 -0.68 -8.07 3.47
CA TYR A 25 -2.00 -8.20 2.86
C TYR A 25 -1.95 -9.02 1.57
N LYS A 26 -0.99 -8.74 0.68
CA LYS A 26 -0.77 -9.52 -0.54
C LYS A 26 -0.49 -10.99 -0.26
N ASN A 27 0.41 -11.28 0.70
CA ASN A 27 0.70 -12.65 1.11
C ASN A 27 -0.56 -13.37 1.65
N GLN A 28 -1.46 -12.65 2.31
CA GLN A 28 -2.70 -13.22 2.83
C GLN A 28 -3.70 -13.52 1.70
N ILE A 29 -3.79 -12.66 0.67
CA ILE A 29 -4.57 -12.94 -0.54
C ILE A 29 -4.04 -14.19 -1.24
N ASP A 30 -2.72 -14.30 -1.42
CA ASP A 30 -2.11 -15.46 -2.08
C ASP A 30 -2.44 -16.77 -1.32
N LYS A 31 -2.41 -16.74 0.02
CA LYS A 31 -2.83 -17.87 0.87
C LYS A 31 -4.32 -18.19 0.70
N LEU A 32 -5.17 -17.18 0.61
CA LEU A 32 -6.60 -17.36 0.35
C LEU A 32 -6.83 -18.01 -1.01
N THR A 33 -6.15 -17.55 -2.05
CA THR A 33 -6.22 -18.15 -3.40
C THR A 33 -5.72 -19.58 -3.42
N GLN A 34 -4.66 -19.91 -2.69
CA GLN A 34 -4.20 -21.31 -2.57
C GLN A 34 -5.24 -22.19 -1.86
N THR A 35 -5.85 -21.69 -0.79
CA THR A 35 -6.89 -22.41 -0.05
C THR A 35 -8.13 -22.62 -0.91
N GLU A 36 -8.52 -21.61 -1.68
CA GLU A 36 -9.64 -21.69 -2.62
C GLU A 36 -9.40 -22.75 -3.70
N ASN A 37 -8.19 -22.81 -4.27
CA ASN A 37 -7.83 -23.83 -5.25
C ASN A 37 -7.86 -25.25 -4.65
N ALA A 38 -7.40 -25.41 -3.40
CA ALA A 38 -7.46 -26.69 -2.70
C ALA A 38 -8.92 -27.12 -2.46
N LEU A 39 -9.79 -26.20 -2.01
CA LEU A 39 -11.21 -26.45 -1.81
C LEU A 39 -11.94 -26.77 -3.13
N ASN A 40 -11.58 -26.08 -4.21
CA ASN A 40 -12.11 -26.35 -5.55
C ASN A 40 -11.79 -27.77 -6.05
N GLY A 41 -10.66 -28.34 -5.64
CA GLY A 41 -10.33 -29.73 -5.94
C GLY A 41 -11.11 -30.75 -5.12
N MET A 42 -11.71 -30.35 -3.99
CA MET A 42 -12.45 -31.23 -3.08
C MET A 42 -13.97 -31.13 -3.23
N TRP A 43 -14.48 -29.96 -3.66
CA TRP A 43 -15.91 -29.72 -3.85
C TRP A 43 -16.23 -29.66 -5.34
N GLU A 44 -16.90 -30.68 -5.88
CA GLU A 44 -17.42 -30.66 -7.25
C GLU A 44 -18.86 -30.10 -7.28
N GLY A 45 -19.25 -29.43 -8.38
CA GLY A 45 -20.63 -29.00 -8.64
C GLY A 45 -20.94 -27.51 -8.48
N GLU A 46 -22.22 -27.18 -8.28
CA GLU A 46 -22.77 -25.80 -8.27
C GLU A 46 -22.20 -24.93 -7.13
N ALA A 47 -21.94 -25.55 -5.97
CA ALA A 47 -21.37 -24.87 -4.80
C ALA A 47 -19.95 -24.35 -5.08
N ARG A 48 -19.13 -25.16 -5.79
CA ARG A 48 -17.79 -24.77 -6.25
C ARG A 48 -17.85 -23.54 -7.12
N LYS A 49 -18.72 -23.57 -8.13
CA LYS A 49 -18.86 -22.49 -9.11
C LYS A 49 -19.30 -21.19 -8.44
N THR A 50 -20.26 -21.27 -7.51
CA THR A 50 -20.73 -20.13 -6.73
C THR A 50 -19.63 -19.53 -5.86
N PHE A 51 -18.89 -20.37 -5.12
CA PHE A 51 -17.80 -19.90 -4.27
C PHE A 51 -16.65 -19.30 -5.08
N HIS A 52 -16.21 -19.97 -6.15
CA HIS A 52 -15.17 -19.47 -7.04
C HIS A 52 -15.54 -18.13 -7.69
N THR A 53 -16.80 -17.97 -8.10
CA THR A 53 -17.29 -16.71 -8.69
C THR A 53 -17.27 -15.57 -7.66
N ALA A 54 -17.76 -15.83 -6.44
CA ALA A 54 -17.72 -14.85 -5.35
C ALA A 54 -16.27 -14.48 -4.98
N PHE A 55 -15.39 -15.48 -4.85
CA PHE A 55 -13.99 -15.27 -4.53
C PHE A 55 -13.27 -14.45 -5.60
N THR A 56 -13.52 -14.71 -6.89
CA THR A 56 -12.93 -13.95 -7.99
C THR A 56 -13.39 -12.48 -7.99
N ALA A 57 -14.65 -12.23 -7.63
CA ALA A 57 -15.15 -10.86 -7.46
C ALA A 57 -14.43 -10.16 -6.30
N ASP A 58 -14.30 -10.82 -5.15
CA ASP A 58 -13.59 -10.29 -3.98
C ASP A 58 -12.10 -10.04 -4.28
N GLN A 59 -11.47 -10.91 -5.07
CA GLN A 59 -10.07 -10.77 -5.49
C GLN A 59 -9.85 -9.48 -6.29
N THR A 60 -10.83 -9.04 -7.07
CA THR A 60 -10.79 -7.74 -7.77
C THR A 60 -10.78 -6.58 -6.78
N HIS A 61 -11.64 -6.62 -5.76
CA HIS A 61 -11.68 -5.61 -4.71
C HIS A 61 -10.40 -5.59 -3.88
N PHE A 62 -9.77 -6.75 -3.64
CA PHE A 62 -8.49 -6.83 -2.96
C PHE A 62 -7.37 -6.14 -3.74
N HIS A 63 -7.32 -6.32 -5.07
CA HIS A 63 -6.36 -5.62 -5.92
C HIS A 63 -6.62 -4.11 -5.99
N GLU A 64 -7.88 -3.68 -6.02
CA GLU A 64 -8.23 -2.25 -5.93
C GLU A 64 -7.77 -1.64 -4.61
N PHE A 65 -7.99 -2.33 -3.49
CA PHE A 65 -7.53 -1.88 -2.18
C PHE A 65 -6.01 -1.77 -2.13
N GLU A 66 -5.28 -2.77 -2.62
CA GLU A 66 -3.80 -2.73 -2.71
C GLU A 66 -3.33 -1.50 -3.50
N LYS A 67 -3.97 -1.21 -4.64
CA LYS A 67 -3.65 -0.06 -5.49
C LYS A 67 -3.89 1.27 -4.78
N VAL A 68 -4.99 1.41 -4.06
CA VAL A 68 -5.31 2.63 -3.30
C VAL A 68 -4.27 2.85 -2.18
N VAL A 69 -3.92 1.79 -1.45
CA VAL A 69 -2.87 1.83 -0.41
C VAL A 69 -1.52 2.25 -1.00
N GLN A 70 -1.16 1.72 -2.17
CA GLN A 70 0.06 2.11 -2.87
C GLN A 70 0.03 3.58 -3.30
N GLN A 71 -1.08 4.05 -3.87
CA GLN A 71 -1.23 5.46 -4.25
C GLN A 71 -1.11 6.39 -3.03
N TYR A 72 -1.69 6.01 -1.91
CA TYR A 72 -1.59 6.78 -0.68
C TYR A 72 -0.13 6.88 -0.21
N ALA A 73 0.61 5.77 -0.16
CA ALA A 73 2.03 5.77 0.17
C ALA A 73 2.86 6.65 -0.79
N GLN A 74 2.57 6.59 -2.11
CA GLN A 74 3.24 7.44 -3.10
C GLN A 74 2.98 8.94 -2.89
N VAL A 75 1.75 9.31 -2.50
CA VAL A 75 1.41 10.70 -2.19
C VAL A 75 2.19 11.17 -0.97
N LEU A 76 2.32 10.34 0.08
CA LEU A 76 3.14 10.66 1.24
C LEU A 76 4.61 10.91 0.85
N ASP A 77 5.19 10.06 0.01
CA ASP A 77 6.56 10.25 -0.50
C ASP A 77 6.72 11.53 -1.32
N GLN A 78 5.73 11.88 -2.15
CA GLN A 78 5.74 13.13 -2.92
C GLN A 78 5.68 14.36 -2.01
N ILE A 79 4.87 14.30 -0.96
CA ILE A 79 4.76 15.37 0.05
C ILE A 79 6.12 15.55 0.74
N VAL A 80 6.76 14.47 1.19
CA VAL A 80 8.10 14.51 1.81
C VAL A 80 9.12 15.15 0.86
N LYS A 81 9.20 14.70 -0.40
CA LYS A 81 10.12 15.29 -1.40
C LYS A 81 9.89 16.78 -1.61
N LYS A 82 8.63 17.22 -1.64
CA LYS A 82 8.28 18.64 -1.83
C LYS A 82 8.70 19.49 -0.63
N TYR A 83 8.62 18.95 0.58
CA TYR A 83 9.13 19.59 1.78
C TYR A 83 10.65 19.72 1.76
N GLU A 84 11.38 18.63 1.48
CA GLU A 84 12.85 18.64 1.36
C GLU A 84 13.34 19.65 0.31
N GLN A 85 12.67 19.73 -0.85
CA GLN A 85 13.01 20.70 -1.89
C GLN A 85 12.78 22.16 -1.46
N SER A 86 11.68 22.43 -0.74
CA SER A 86 11.40 23.77 -0.25
C SER A 86 12.41 24.20 0.81
N GLU A 87 12.84 23.27 1.65
CA GLU A 87 13.89 23.51 2.65
C GLU A 87 15.25 23.77 2.00
N ALA A 88 15.67 22.95 1.03
CA ALA A 88 16.91 23.17 0.29
C ALA A 88 16.97 24.55 -0.37
N LYS A 89 15.85 25.02 -0.94
CA LYS A 89 15.73 26.37 -1.50
C LYS A 89 15.85 27.46 -0.43
N ASN A 90 15.19 27.30 0.72
CA ASN A 90 15.24 28.28 1.80
C ASN A 90 16.65 28.37 2.42
N VAL A 91 17.33 27.24 2.61
CA VAL A 91 18.73 27.21 3.09
C VAL A 91 19.66 27.88 2.08
N GLN A 92 19.52 27.59 0.78
CA GLN A 92 20.30 28.26 -0.25
C GLN A 92 20.10 29.77 -0.23
N ILE A 93 18.86 30.25 -0.14
CA ILE A 93 18.56 31.70 -0.09
C ILE A 93 19.14 32.34 1.19
N ALA A 94 19.05 31.64 2.33
CA ALA A 94 19.61 32.12 3.59
C ALA A 94 21.14 32.13 3.62
N GLN A 95 21.79 31.20 2.92
CA GLN A 95 23.26 31.17 2.75
C GLN A 95 23.78 32.13 1.69
N SER A 96 22.90 32.58 0.78
CA SER A 96 23.23 33.54 -0.29
C SER A 96 23.03 35.00 0.10
N LYS A 97 22.63 35.28 1.35
CA LYS A 97 22.52 36.60 1.97
C LYS A 97 23.55 36.76 3.06
#